data_AF-A0A2S4XM21-F1
#
_entry.id   AF-A0A2S4XM21-F1
#
_cell.length_a   1.000
_cell.length_b   1.000
_cell.length_c   1.000
_cell.angle_alpha   90.00
_cell.angle_beta   90.00
_cell.angle_gamma   90.00
#
_symmetry.space_group_name_H-M   'P 1'
#
loop_
_entity.id
_entity.type
_entity.pdbx_description
1 polymer ?
#
loop_
_entity_poly.entity_id
_entity_poly.type
_entity_poly.pdbx_seq_one_letter_code
_entity_poly.pdbx_strand_id
1 'polypeptide(L)'
;MERKGRFSQWLRRPRSGSDGVDTDTGSAAGGREDLLLAAAEAGFPLAPAAHPSGYGCSCERIGCPTPGRHPISFGWQTVATTDREKVQQWLRKHPQANFVTATGIAHDVLDVPLDAGRAALERLEAEGVEVGPVALSGAGYGEGRMLFFTATRGTPDDEDEWWPCELDCHPETMDEHPGLRWHCRGSYVLLPPSRLGGDQPPVSWLRGPERPLPDPLSLLEALTDACAAYAGDGNEHESAAWPIGR
;
A
#
# COMPACT_ATOMS: atom_id res chain seq x y z
N MET A 1 1.55 -23.36 35.40
CA MET A 1 1.38 -22.06 36.07
C MET A 1 1.49 -20.99 35.01
N GLU A 2 0.38 -20.29 34.80
CA GLU A 2 0.08 -19.46 33.64
C GLU A 2 0.97 -18.22 33.51
N ARG A 3 1.40 -17.94 32.28
CA ARG A 3 1.90 -16.63 31.84
C ARG A 3 0.68 -15.76 31.52
N LYS A 4 0.47 -14.67 32.25
CA LYS A 4 -0.46 -13.61 31.86
C LYS A 4 0.33 -12.44 31.25
N GLY A 5 0.13 -12.23 29.95
CA GLY A 5 0.50 -11.02 29.26
C GLY A 5 -0.42 -9.85 29.64
N ARG A 6 0.03 -8.62 29.38
CA ARG A 6 -0.83 -7.43 29.44
C ARG A 6 -0.50 -6.51 28.27
N PHE A 7 -1.36 -6.61 27.26
CA PHE A 7 -1.56 -5.72 26.13
C PHE A 7 -2.07 -4.32 26.57
N SER A 8 -1.81 -3.38 25.65
CA SER A 8 -2.55 -2.15 25.30
C SER A 8 -2.84 -1.09 26.37
N GLN A 9 -2.09 0.01 26.30
CA GLN A 9 -2.42 1.26 26.99
C GLN A 9 -2.69 2.46 26.05
N TRP A 10 -2.85 2.22 24.74
CA TRP A 10 -2.88 3.31 23.74
C TRP A 10 -4.27 3.83 23.37
N LEU A 11 -5.30 3.55 24.17
CA LEU A 11 -6.64 4.13 23.99
C LEU A 11 -7.04 4.98 25.20
N ARG A 12 -6.51 6.20 25.28
CA ARG A 12 -7.17 7.32 25.97
C ARG A 12 -7.02 8.61 25.17
N ARG A 13 -8.14 9.11 24.69
CA ARG A 13 -8.31 10.40 24.00
C ARG A 13 -8.39 11.51 25.05
N PRO A 14 -7.64 12.63 24.97
CA PRO A 14 -7.90 13.79 25.80
C PRO A 14 -9.02 14.64 25.21
N ARG A 15 -9.80 15.26 26.11
CA ARG A 15 -10.90 16.18 25.80
C ARG A 15 -10.37 17.57 25.42
N SER A 16 -11.14 18.25 24.58
CA SER A 16 -10.97 19.60 24.05
C SER A 16 -10.69 20.68 25.11
N GLY A 17 -9.73 21.56 24.79
CA GLY A 17 -9.52 22.88 25.39
C GLY A 17 -8.90 23.80 24.34
N SER A 18 -9.41 25.02 24.23
CA SER A 18 -9.15 26.02 23.20
C SER A 18 -7.81 26.74 23.33
N ASP A 19 -7.45 27.41 22.23
CA ASP A 19 -6.53 28.53 22.07
C ASP A 19 -5.05 28.23 21.76
N GLY A 20 -4.60 28.80 20.63
CA GLY A 20 -3.19 28.98 20.31
C GLY A 20 -2.79 28.42 18.95
N VAL A 21 -2.83 29.26 17.93
CA VAL A 21 -2.15 29.03 16.65
C VAL A 21 -0.65 28.99 16.89
N ASP A 22 -0.03 27.86 16.60
CA ASP A 22 1.37 27.78 16.16
C ASP A 22 1.49 26.58 15.20
N THR A 23 1.76 26.90 13.93
CA THR A 23 2.02 25.94 12.85
C THR A 23 3.35 25.23 13.10
N ASP A 24 3.29 24.12 13.84
CA ASP A 24 4.39 23.17 13.99
C ASP A 24 4.46 22.24 12.77
N THR A 25 5.22 22.64 11.76
CA THR A 25 5.60 21.78 10.62
C THR A 25 6.76 20.83 10.94
N GLY A 26 7.24 20.79 12.20
CA GLY A 26 8.37 19.98 12.65
C GLY A 26 8.02 18.59 13.20
N SER A 27 6.80 18.37 13.68
CA SER A 27 6.38 17.10 14.31
C SER A 27 6.13 15.94 13.32
N ALA A 28 5.68 16.22 12.10
CA ALA A 28 5.35 15.17 11.11
C ALA A 28 6.59 14.61 10.37
N ALA A 29 7.69 15.37 10.34
CA ALA A 29 8.91 14.99 9.63
C ALA A 29 9.65 13.83 10.31
N GLY A 30 9.68 13.82 11.66
CA GLY A 30 10.26 12.73 12.44
C GLY A 30 9.55 11.40 12.18
N GLY A 31 8.21 11.40 12.17
CA GLY A 31 7.44 10.19 11.88
C GLY A 31 7.59 9.67 10.44
N ARG A 32 7.69 10.55 9.44
CA ARG A 32 7.80 10.12 8.04
C ARG A 32 9.16 9.49 7.73
N GLU A 33 10.25 10.10 8.18
CA GLU A 33 11.58 9.53 7.99
C GLU A 33 11.68 8.17 8.69
N ASP A 34 11.24 8.07 9.94
CA ASP A 34 11.26 6.82 10.71
C ASP A 34 10.48 5.70 10.02
N LEU A 35 9.30 5.98 9.47
CA LEU A 35 8.49 4.98 8.75
C LEU A 35 9.18 4.46 7.48
N LEU A 36 9.84 5.33 6.72
CA LEU A 36 10.54 4.95 5.49
C LEU A 36 11.83 4.19 5.80
N LEU A 37 12.53 4.58 6.86
CA LEU A 37 13.71 3.86 7.31
C LEU A 37 13.36 2.50 7.90
N ALA A 38 12.25 2.37 8.63
CA ALA A 38 11.74 1.08 9.09
C ALA A 38 11.38 0.16 7.91
N ALA A 39 10.79 0.70 6.84
CA ALA A 39 10.53 -0.07 5.62
C ALA A 39 11.82 -0.53 4.93
N ALA A 40 12.82 0.34 4.83
CA ALA A 40 14.13 -0.03 4.29
C ALA A 40 14.85 -1.09 5.14
N GLU A 41 14.80 -0.96 6.47
CA GLU A 41 15.34 -1.93 7.43
C GLU A 41 14.62 -3.28 7.37
N ALA A 42 13.33 -3.29 7.05
CA ALA A 42 12.55 -4.51 6.76
C ALA A 42 12.88 -5.14 5.39
N GLY A 43 13.80 -4.55 4.62
CA GLY A 43 14.25 -5.10 3.34
C GLY A 43 13.46 -4.64 2.12
N PHE A 44 12.57 -3.66 2.26
CA PHE A 44 11.84 -3.09 1.11
C PHE A 44 12.74 -2.12 0.33
N PRO A 45 13.01 -2.35 -0.97
CA PRO A 45 13.81 -1.43 -1.78
C PRO A 45 12.99 -0.19 -2.16
N LEU A 46 13.35 0.96 -1.61
CA LEU A 46 12.66 2.24 -1.79
C LEU A 46 13.15 3.01 -3.02
N ALA A 47 12.25 3.70 -3.72
CA ALA A 47 12.59 4.74 -4.70
C ALA A 47 11.68 5.97 -4.55
N PRO A 48 12.18 7.20 -4.83
CA PRO A 48 11.35 8.41 -4.80
C PRO A 48 10.23 8.37 -5.86
N ALA A 49 9.06 8.80 -5.45
CA ALA A 49 7.86 8.89 -6.28
C ALA A 49 7.30 10.32 -6.31
N ALA A 50 6.57 10.61 -7.38
CA ALA A 50 5.82 11.84 -7.51
C ALA A 50 4.82 11.97 -6.35
N HIS A 51 4.43 13.19 -6.05
CA HIS A 51 3.42 13.47 -5.03
C HIS A 51 2.30 14.34 -5.61
N PRO A 52 1.12 14.33 -4.99
CA PRO A 52 0.04 15.25 -5.35
C PRO A 52 0.50 16.71 -5.18
N SER A 53 0.16 17.56 -6.16
CA SER A 53 0.45 18.99 -6.15
C SER A 53 -0.75 19.77 -6.67
N GLY A 54 -1.46 20.48 -5.78
CA GLY A 54 -2.76 21.06 -6.09
C GLY A 54 -3.76 20.00 -6.56
N TYR A 55 -4.41 20.24 -7.71
CA TYR A 55 -5.28 19.27 -8.38
C TYR A 55 -4.52 18.35 -9.36
N GLY A 56 -3.19 18.39 -9.36
CA GLY A 56 -2.34 17.67 -10.32
C GLY A 56 -1.23 16.86 -9.67
N CYS A 57 -0.19 16.59 -10.46
CA CYS A 57 0.96 15.78 -10.07
C CYS A 57 2.24 16.63 -10.04
N SER A 58 3.16 16.34 -9.13
CA SER A 58 4.48 16.97 -9.06
C SER A 58 5.39 16.66 -10.27
N CYS A 59 4.95 15.83 -11.22
CA CYS A 59 5.70 15.53 -12.45
C CYS A 59 5.44 16.54 -13.58
N GLU A 60 4.57 17.53 -13.36
CA GLU A 60 4.23 18.61 -14.29
C GLU A 60 3.63 18.14 -15.64
N ARG A 61 3.41 16.83 -15.82
CA ARG A 61 2.72 16.27 -16.98
C ARG A 61 1.24 16.66 -16.95
N ILE A 62 0.81 17.39 -17.98
CA ILE A 62 -0.61 17.64 -18.25
C ILE A 62 -1.31 16.30 -18.50
N GLY A 63 -2.38 16.03 -17.76
CA GLY A 63 -3.09 14.75 -17.85
C GLY A 63 -2.29 13.57 -17.33
N CYS A 64 -1.51 13.74 -16.25
CA CYS A 64 -0.89 12.62 -15.54
C CYS A 64 -1.95 11.56 -15.18
N PRO A 65 -1.81 10.30 -15.62
CA PRO A 65 -2.83 9.28 -15.40
C PRO A 65 -2.92 8.83 -13.94
N THR A 66 -1.80 8.89 -13.21
CA THR A 66 -1.69 8.42 -11.83
C THR A 66 -1.09 9.51 -10.90
N PRO A 67 -1.79 10.62 -10.65
CA PRO A 67 -1.24 11.76 -9.93
C PRO A 67 -0.67 11.38 -8.56
N GLY A 68 0.63 11.61 -8.39
CA GLY A 68 1.35 11.34 -7.15
C GLY A 68 1.59 9.86 -6.83
N ARG A 69 1.36 8.94 -7.77
CA ARG A 69 1.48 7.49 -7.52
C ARG A 69 2.59 6.78 -8.30
N HIS A 70 3.32 7.50 -9.16
CA HIS A 70 4.35 6.92 -10.02
C HIS A 70 5.77 7.33 -9.56
N PRO A 71 6.81 6.52 -9.82
CA PRO A 71 8.20 6.85 -9.58
C PRO A 71 8.63 8.15 -10.30
N ILE A 72 9.62 8.84 -9.73
CA ILE A 72 10.25 10.01 -10.38
C ILE A 72 11.19 9.56 -11.50
N SER A 73 11.95 8.49 -11.27
CA SER A 73 12.90 7.94 -12.25
C SER A 73 12.25 6.85 -13.09
N PHE A 74 12.48 6.85 -14.41
CA PHE A 74 12.10 5.72 -15.27
C PHE A 74 12.91 4.46 -14.96
N GLY A 75 14.14 4.60 -14.48
CA GLY A 75 14.98 3.48 -14.01
C GLY A 75 14.76 3.16 -12.54
N TRP A 76 13.53 3.26 -12.05
CA TRP A 76 13.20 3.11 -10.63
C TRP A 76 13.62 1.75 -10.07
N GLN A 77 13.48 0.67 -10.85
CA GLN A 77 13.89 -0.68 -10.47
C GLN A 77 15.36 -0.72 -10.10
N THR A 78 16.22 -0.06 -10.88
CA THR A 78 17.67 -0.11 -10.72
C THR A 78 18.16 0.81 -9.61
N VAL A 79 17.45 1.91 -9.34
CA VAL A 79 17.86 2.86 -8.29
C VAL A 79 17.27 2.53 -6.94
N ALA A 80 16.21 1.72 -6.87
CA ALA A 80 15.54 1.31 -5.65
C ALA A 80 16.53 0.68 -4.67
N THR A 81 16.40 0.98 -3.38
CA THR A 81 17.44 0.68 -2.39
C THR A 81 16.91 0.56 -0.98
N THR A 82 17.57 -0.26 -0.17
CA THR A 82 17.41 -0.33 1.29
C THR A 82 18.49 0.48 2.02
N ASP A 83 19.39 1.14 1.30
CA ASP A 83 20.48 1.93 1.89
C ASP A 83 19.92 3.16 2.63
N ARG A 84 20.14 3.17 3.95
CA ARG A 84 19.68 4.23 4.86
C ARG A 84 20.19 5.61 4.46
N GLU A 85 21.48 5.75 4.13
CA GLU A 85 22.08 7.04 3.81
C GLU A 85 21.49 7.61 2.51
N LYS A 86 21.27 6.74 1.52
CA LYS A 86 20.65 7.10 0.25
C LYS A 86 19.19 7.50 0.43
N VAL A 87 18.41 6.79 1.24
CA VAL A 87 17.02 7.16 1.57
C VAL A 87 16.98 8.52 2.28
N GLN A 88 17.83 8.75 3.27
CA GLN A 88 17.90 10.05 3.96
C GLN A 88 18.33 11.18 3.02
N GLN A 89 19.24 10.92 2.09
CA GLN A 89 19.64 11.90 1.07
C GLN A 89 18.45 12.28 0.18
N TRP A 90 17.65 11.31 -0.26
CA TRP A 90 16.44 11.59 -1.03
C TRP A 90 15.40 12.38 -0.25
N LEU A 91 15.21 12.06 1.04
CA LEU A 91 14.30 12.81 1.91
C LEU A 91 14.70 14.28 2.05
N ARG A 92 16.00 14.56 2.19
CA ARG A 92 16.51 15.95 2.21
C ARG A 92 16.34 16.66 0.87
N LYS A 93 16.62 15.97 -0.24
CA LYS A 93 16.56 16.55 -1.59
C LYS A 93 15.11 16.77 -2.07
N HIS A 94 14.20 15.87 -1.69
CA HIS A 94 12.81 15.85 -2.13
C HIS A 94 11.88 15.70 -0.92
N PRO A 95 11.77 16.73 -0.07
CA PRO A 95 11.03 16.65 1.19
C PRO A 95 9.54 16.34 1.00
N GLN A 96 8.97 16.62 -0.17
CA GLN A 96 7.57 16.34 -0.47
C GLN A 96 7.34 15.03 -1.22
N ALA A 97 8.36 14.36 -1.74
CA ALA A 97 8.18 13.16 -2.57
C ALA A 97 7.43 12.04 -1.82
N ASN A 98 6.60 11.29 -2.53
CA ASN A 98 6.19 9.98 -2.03
C ASN A 98 7.35 9.00 -2.21
N PHE A 99 7.17 7.78 -1.71
CA PHE A 99 8.09 6.69 -1.95
C PHE A 99 7.32 5.45 -2.39
N VAL A 100 7.89 4.73 -3.35
CA VAL A 100 7.43 3.40 -3.74
C VAL A 100 8.41 2.36 -3.27
N THR A 101 7.94 1.12 -3.19
CA THR A 101 8.78 -0.07 -3.08
C THR A 101 8.76 -0.85 -4.38
N ALA A 102 9.91 -1.33 -4.83
CA ALA A 102 10.00 -2.21 -6.00
C ALA A 102 9.68 -3.66 -5.59
N THR A 103 8.68 -4.27 -6.22
CA THR A 103 8.20 -5.63 -5.90
C THR A 103 8.84 -6.70 -6.81
N GLY A 104 8.69 -7.97 -6.45
CA GLY A 104 9.20 -9.12 -7.22
C GLY A 104 10.68 -9.43 -7.09
N ILE A 105 11.34 -8.84 -6.08
CA ILE A 105 12.74 -9.17 -5.73
C ILE A 105 12.80 -9.64 -4.27
N ALA A 106 12.48 -8.75 -3.33
CA ALA A 106 12.50 -9.05 -1.89
C ALA A 106 11.13 -9.43 -1.32
N HIS A 107 10.06 -8.96 -1.96
CA HIS A 107 8.68 -9.12 -1.52
C HIS A 107 7.74 -8.92 -2.72
N ASP A 108 6.53 -9.42 -2.58
CA ASP A 108 5.40 -9.11 -3.46
C ASP A 108 4.30 -8.41 -2.66
N VAL A 109 3.32 -7.85 -3.37
CA VAL A 109 2.15 -7.24 -2.74
C VAL A 109 0.87 -7.71 -3.41
N LEU A 110 -0.05 -8.25 -2.60
CA LEU A 110 -1.42 -8.54 -3.00
C LEU A 110 -2.28 -7.32 -2.68
N ASP A 111 -2.78 -6.64 -3.71
CA ASP A 111 -3.61 -5.44 -3.65
C ASP A 111 -5.09 -5.79 -3.92
N VAL A 112 -5.93 -5.62 -2.91
CA VAL A 112 -7.37 -5.94 -2.96
C VAL A 112 -8.24 -4.74 -2.58
N PRO A 113 -9.52 -4.71 -2.99
CA PRO A 113 -10.46 -3.69 -2.52
C PRO A 113 -10.52 -3.69 -0.99
N LEU A 114 -10.66 -2.52 -0.36
CA LEU A 114 -10.57 -2.37 1.09
C LEU A 114 -11.51 -3.29 1.85
N ASP A 115 -12.78 -3.37 1.42
CA ASP A 115 -13.78 -4.15 2.13
C ASP A 115 -13.56 -5.66 1.97
N ALA A 116 -13.16 -6.11 0.76
CA ALA A 116 -12.71 -7.48 0.52
C ALA A 116 -11.48 -7.82 1.40
N GLY A 117 -10.49 -6.93 1.45
CA GLY A 117 -9.29 -7.11 2.27
C GLY A 117 -9.60 -7.20 3.77
N ARG A 118 -10.59 -6.43 4.27
CA ARG A 118 -11.04 -6.53 5.66
C ARG A 118 -11.67 -7.87 5.97
N ALA A 119 -12.60 -8.32 5.12
CA ALA A 119 -13.25 -9.62 5.27
C ALA A 119 -12.22 -10.78 5.23
N ALA A 120 -11.27 -10.72 4.28
CA ALA A 120 -10.20 -11.70 4.19
C ALA A 120 -9.29 -11.68 5.43
N LEU A 121 -8.91 -10.50 5.93
CA LEU A 121 -8.08 -10.37 7.13
C LEU A 121 -8.78 -10.98 8.36
N GLU A 122 -10.07 -10.71 8.54
CA GLU A 122 -10.86 -11.30 9.65
C GLU A 122 -10.89 -12.84 9.56
N ARG A 123 -11.08 -13.40 8.36
CA ARG A 123 -11.03 -14.86 8.13
C ARG A 123 -9.66 -15.44 8.46
N LEU A 124 -8.59 -14.85 7.92
CA LEU A 124 -7.21 -15.30 8.14
C LEU A 124 -6.83 -15.27 9.62
N GLU A 125 -7.25 -14.22 10.35
CA GLU A 125 -7.05 -14.12 11.79
C GLU A 125 -7.81 -15.21 12.57
N ALA A 126 -9.06 -15.50 12.18
CA ALA A 126 -9.86 -16.55 12.80
C ALA A 126 -9.29 -17.96 12.56
N GLU A 127 -8.67 -18.18 11.40
CA GLU A 127 -8.00 -19.43 11.03
C GLU A 127 -6.58 -19.55 11.60
N GLY A 128 -6.05 -18.49 12.21
CA GLY A 128 -4.71 -18.45 12.78
C GLY A 128 -3.58 -18.44 11.74
N VAL A 129 -3.89 -18.00 10.51
CA VAL A 129 -2.90 -17.82 9.44
C VAL A 129 -2.02 -16.60 9.76
N GLU A 130 -0.72 -16.73 9.60
CA GLU A 130 0.20 -15.63 9.82
C GLU A 130 0.06 -14.57 8.72
N VAL A 131 -0.37 -13.37 9.10
CA VAL A 131 -0.46 -12.21 8.21
C VAL A 131 0.70 -11.26 8.49
N GLY A 132 1.44 -10.94 7.41
CA GLY A 132 2.58 -10.04 7.41
C GLY A 132 2.21 -8.55 7.52
N PRO A 133 3.06 -7.65 6.99
CA PRO A 133 2.77 -6.24 6.89
C PRO A 133 1.54 -5.98 6.01
N VAL A 134 0.72 -5.02 6.43
CA VAL A 134 -0.50 -4.64 5.71
C VAL A 134 -0.64 -3.13 5.70
N ALA A 135 -0.77 -2.54 4.51
CA ALA A 135 -1.01 -1.12 4.34
C ALA A 135 -2.43 -0.84 3.81
N LEU A 136 -2.93 0.35 4.10
CA LEU A 136 -4.18 0.90 3.60
C LEU A 136 -3.86 2.03 2.64
N SER A 137 -4.58 2.11 1.52
CA SER A 137 -4.44 3.16 0.51
C SER A 137 -5.80 3.79 0.24
N GLY A 138 -5.97 5.09 0.54
CA GLY A 138 -7.25 5.79 0.31
C GLY A 138 -8.40 5.30 1.19
N ALA A 139 -8.12 4.72 2.37
CA ALA A 139 -9.15 4.10 3.19
C ALA A 139 -10.21 5.11 3.66
N GLY A 140 -11.49 4.78 3.50
CA GLY A 140 -12.60 5.69 3.84
C GLY A 140 -12.92 6.75 2.78
N TYR A 141 -12.30 6.66 1.60
CA TYR A 141 -12.64 7.49 0.44
C TYR A 141 -12.76 6.63 -0.82
N GLY A 142 -13.95 6.59 -1.43
CA GLY A 142 -14.20 5.81 -2.65
C GLY A 142 -13.78 4.35 -2.52
N GLU A 143 -13.21 3.80 -3.59
CA GLU A 143 -12.63 2.45 -3.65
C GLU A 143 -11.23 2.42 -3.01
N GLY A 144 -11.17 2.58 -1.69
CA GLY A 144 -9.94 2.37 -0.94
C GLY A 144 -9.41 0.94 -1.16
N ARG A 145 -8.12 0.74 -0.91
CA ARG A 145 -7.45 -0.54 -1.14
C ARG A 145 -6.61 -0.99 0.05
N MET A 146 -6.39 -2.30 0.14
CA MET A 146 -5.61 -2.94 1.19
C MET A 146 -4.49 -3.76 0.56
N LEU A 147 -3.27 -3.50 1.01
CA LEU A 147 -2.03 -4.01 0.43
C LEU A 147 -1.41 -5.01 1.40
N PHE A 148 -1.39 -6.30 1.04
CA PHE A 148 -0.80 -7.37 1.84
C PHE A 148 0.60 -7.68 1.31
N PHE A 149 1.62 -7.48 2.15
CA PHE A 149 3.01 -7.71 1.79
C PHE A 149 3.38 -9.16 2.10
N THR A 150 3.93 -9.86 1.12
CA THR A 150 4.25 -11.29 1.18
C THR A 150 5.69 -11.54 0.75
N ALA A 151 6.18 -12.75 1.01
CA ALA A 151 7.41 -13.21 0.38
C ALA A 151 7.23 -13.17 -1.14
N THR A 152 8.33 -12.97 -1.87
CA THR A 152 8.30 -13.03 -3.33
C THR A 152 7.94 -14.45 -3.78
N ARG A 153 7.07 -14.58 -4.78
CA ARG A 153 6.85 -15.86 -5.48
C ARG A 153 7.97 -16.20 -6.46
N GLY A 154 8.80 -15.21 -6.82
CA GLY A 154 9.92 -15.39 -7.72
C GLY A 154 11.13 -15.98 -7.00
N THR A 155 11.89 -16.82 -7.68
CA THR A 155 13.20 -17.30 -7.25
C THR A 155 14.26 -16.28 -7.66
N PRO A 156 14.92 -15.55 -6.72
CA PRO A 156 15.94 -14.57 -7.09
C PRO A 156 17.16 -15.21 -7.76
N ASP A 157 17.40 -16.50 -7.50
CA ASP A 157 18.55 -17.26 -7.97
C ASP A 157 18.36 -17.89 -9.36
N ASP A 158 17.12 -17.91 -9.89
CA ASP A 158 16.79 -18.44 -11.21
C ASP A 158 15.84 -17.49 -11.94
N GLU A 159 16.40 -16.48 -12.61
CA GLU A 159 15.61 -15.48 -13.33
C GLU A 159 14.75 -16.07 -14.47
N ASP A 160 15.06 -17.29 -14.94
CA ASP A 160 14.34 -17.98 -16.00
C ASP A 160 13.16 -18.83 -15.46
N GLU A 161 13.05 -19.01 -14.14
CA GLU A 161 11.97 -19.74 -13.46
C GLU A 161 10.82 -18.81 -13.03
N TRP A 162 10.66 -17.68 -13.72
CA TRP A 162 9.53 -16.77 -13.53
C TRP A 162 8.46 -16.98 -14.60
N TRP A 163 7.26 -17.37 -14.17
CA TRP A 163 6.09 -17.47 -15.06
C TRP A 163 5.09 -16.33 -14.80
N PRO A 164 4.65 -15.59 -15.82
CA PRO A 164 3.58 -14.60 -15.66
C PRO A 164 2.24 -15.27 -15.34
N CYS A 165 1.42 -14.61 -14.54
CA CYS A 165 0.06 -15.03 -14.19
C CYS A 165 -0.94 -13.91 -14.53
N GLU A 166 -2.21 -14.26 -14.76
CA GLU A 166 -3.28 -13.28 -15.04
C GLU A 166 -3.53 -12.29 -13.90
N LEU A 167 -3.07 -12.60 -12.69
CA LEU A 167 -3.14 -11.71 -11.54
C LEU A 167 -1.97 -10.71 -11.48
N ASP A 168 -0.93 -10.88 -12.30
CA ASP A 168 0.22 -9.99 -12.30
C ASP A 168 -0.20 -8.58 -12.73
N CYS A 169 -0.02 -7.64 -11.81
CA CYS A 169 -0.33 -6.24 -12.04
C CYS A 169 0.96 -5.46 -12.33
N HIS A 170 0.99 -4.81 -13.48
CA HIS A 170 2.03 -3.87 -13.85
C HIS A 170 1.49 -2.44 -13.82
N PRO A 171 2.36 -1.42 -13.69
CA PRO A 171 1.93 -0.02 -13.68
C PRO A 171 1.01 0.36 -14.85
N GLU A 172 1.19 -0.26 -16.01
CA GLU A 172 0.40 -0.09 -17.22
C GLU A 172 -0.97 -0.79 -17.21
N THR A 173 -1.14 -1.86 -16.42
CA THR A 173 -2.37 -2.66 -16.35
C THR A 173 -3.19 -2.39 -15.09
N MET A 174 -2.81 -1.39 -14.29
CA MET A 174 -3.47 -1.11 -13.01
C MET A 174 -4.99 -0.93 -13.12
N ASP A 175 -5.51 -0.40 -14.22
CA ASP A 175 -6.95 -0.17 -14.39
C ASP A 175 -7.72 -1.41 -14.90
N GLU A 176 -7.01 -2.46 -15.34
CA GLU A 176 -7.61 -3.67 -15.95
C GLU A 176 -8.11 -4.68 -14.91
N HIS A 177 -7.69 -4.54 -13.65
CA HIS A 177 -8.01 -5.47 -12.56
C HIS A 177 -8.68 -4.74 -11.38
N PRO A 178 -10.01 -4.52 -11.37
CA PRO A 178 -10.67 -3.86 -10.24
C PRO A 178 -10.69 -4.74 -8.96
N GLY A 179 -10.61 -6.07 -9.12
CA GLY A 179 -10.53 -7.07 -8.06
C GLY A 179 -9.12 -7.22 -7.46
N LEU A 180 -8.66 -8.45 -7.28
CA LEU A 180 -7.31 -8.73 -6.75
C LEU A 180 -6.23 -8.42 -7.80
N ARG A 181 -5.15 -7.76 -7.35
CA ARG A 181 -3.94 -7.48 -8.12
C ARG A 181 -2.74 -8.07 -7.39
N TRP A 182 -1.80 -8.63 -8.14
CA TRP A 182 -0.54 -9.13 -7.60
C TRP A 182 0.63 -8.32 -8.16
N HIS A 183 1.18 -7.43 -7.35
CA HIS A 183 2.38 -6.68 -7.69
C HIS A 183 3.61 -7.57 -7.45
N CYS A 184 4.10 -8.14 -8.55
CA CYS A 184 5.27 -9.03 -8.60
C CYS A 184 6.48 -8.32 -9.24
N ARG A 185 7.25 -9.06 -10.05
CA ARG A 185 8.40 -8.56 -10.81
C ARG A 185 7.98 -7.43 -11.75
N GLY A 186 8.79 -6.37 -11.78
CA GLY A 186 8.55 -5.22 -12.65
C GLY A 186 7.41 -4.31 -12.20
N SER A 187 6.90 -4.49 -10.98
CA SER A 187 5.84 -3.66 -10.40
C SER A 187 6.34 -2.87 -9.18
N TYR A 188 5.48 -1.98 -8.69
CA TYR A 188 5.73 -1.21 -7.47
C TYR A 188 4.41 -0.85 -6.79
N VAL A 189 4.48 -0.56 -5.49
CA VAL A 189 3.38 0.07 -4.75
C VAL A 189 3.90 1.25 -3.93
N LEU A 190 3.01 2.19 -3.58
CA LEU A 190 3.33 3.27 -2.66
C LEU A 190 3.55 2.73 -1.24
N LEU A 191 4.56 3.27 -0.54
CA LEU A 191 4.81 2.99 0.87
C LEU A 191 4.17 4.07 1.77
N PRO A 192 3.68 3.71 2.96
CA PRO A 192 3.37 4.69 3.99
C PRO A 192 4.57 5.61 4.32
N PRO A 193 4.37 6.92 4.56
CA PRO A 193 3.09 7.65 4.61
C PRO A 193 2.76 8.41 3.31
N SER A 194 2.83 7.77 2.14
CA SER A 194 2.62 8.44 0.84
C SER A 194 1.27 9.14 0.74
N ARG A 195 1.26 10.37 0.23
CA ARG A 195 0.05 11.20 0.05
C ARG A 195 -0.67 10.84 -1.24
N LEU A 196 -1.99 10.85 -1.21
CA LEU A 196 -2.87 10.61 -2.36
C LEU A 196 -3.53 11.93 -2.78
N GLY A 197 -4.00 12.02 -4.04
CA GLY A 197 -4.61 13.23 -4.57
C GLY A 197 -6.03 13.48 -4.02
N GLY A 198 -6.42 14.75 -3.97
CA GLY A 198 -7.71 15.18 -3.40
C GLY A 198 -7.76 15.01 -1.87
N ASP A 199 -8.95 14.75 -1.34
CA ASP A 199 -9.17 14.55 0.11
C ASP A 199 -8.95 13.09 0.54
N GLN A 200 -8.26 12.30 -0.29
CA GLN A 200 -7.98 10.89 -0.01
C GLN A 200 -7.02 10.75 1.18
N PRO A 201 -7.33 9.87 2.15
CA PRO A 201 -6.41 9.54 3.22
C PRO A 201 -5.09 8.97 2.69
N PRO A 202 -3.94 9.29 3.33
CA PRO A 202 -2.64 8.83 2.87
C PRO A 202 -2.51 7.31 3.00
N VAL A 203 -1.52 6.76 2.31
CA VAL A 203 -1.11 5.37 2.51
C VAL A 203 -0.60 5.22 3.94
N SER A 204 -1.10 4.24 4.69
CA SER A 204 -0.77 4.04 6.11
C SER A 204 -0.62 2.58 6.46
N TRP A 205 0.25 2.24 7.41
CA TRP A 205 0.35 0.86 7.91
C TRP A 205 -0.84 0.55 8.82
N LEU A 206 -1.57 -0.53 8.52
CA LEU A 206 -2.45 -1.20 9.48
C LEU A 206 -1.63 -2.17 10.35
N ARG A 207 -0.70 -2.89 9.71
CA ARG A 207 0.28 -3.77 10.33
C ARG A 207 1.65 -3.39 9.78
N GLY A 208 2.60 -3.07 10.65
CA GLY A 208 3.85 -2.45 10.27
C GLY A 208 4.82 -3.38 9.53
N PRO A 209 5.88 -2.79 8.94
CA PRO A 209 6.87 -3.51 8.13
C PRO A 209 7.76 -4.46 8.94
N GLU A 210 7.76 -4.37 10.27
CA GLU A 210 8.53 -5.23 11.18
C GLU A 210 8.05 -6.70 11.21
N ARG A 211 6.90 -6.99 10.61
CA ARG A 211 6.34 -8.35 10.57
C ARG A 211 7.02 -9.20 9.50
N PRO A 212 7.18 -10.52 9.73
CA PRO A 212 7.71 -11.41 8.73
C PRO A 212 6.79 -11.45 7.50
N LEU A 213 7.39 -11.69 6.34
CA LEU A 213 6.69 -11.84 5.08
C LEU A 213 6.17 -13.29 4.95
N PRO A 214 4.84 -13.53 4.93
CA PRO A 214 4.29 -14.87 4.77
C PRO A 214 4.42 -15.35 3.32
N ASP A 215 4.31 -16.67 3.11
CA ASP A 215 4.12 -17.24 1.78
C ASP A 215 2.84 -16.66 1.15
N PRO A 216 2.88 -16.07 -0.05
CA PRO A 216 1.69 -15.52 -0.70
C PRO A 216 0.57 -16.55 -0.88
N LEU A 217 0.90 -17.82 -1.13
CA LEU A 217 -0.09 -18.88 -1.34
C LEU A 217 -0.95 -19.11 -0.10
N SER A 218 -0.43 -18.81 1.09
CA SER A 218 -1.20 -18.92 2.35
C SER A 218 -2.33 -17.89 2.46
N LEU A 219 -2.28 -16.80 1.68
CA LEU A 219 -3.27 -15.71 1.72
C LEU A 219 -4.22 -15.74 0.52
N LEU A 220 -3.80 -16.33 -0.60
CA LEU A 220 -4.48 -16.22 -1.89
C LEU A 220 -5.94 -16.71 -1.87
N GLU A 221 -6.22 -17.84 -1.22
CA GLU A 221 -7.58 -18.39 -1.18
C GLU A 221 -8.54 -17.39 -0.52
N ALA A 222 -8.23 -16.96 0.70
CA ALA A 222 -9.06 -16.02 1.45
C ALA A 222 -9.23 -14.68 0.72
N LEU A 223 -8.17 -14.16 0.11
CA LEU A 223 -8.22 -12.91 -0.64
C LEU A 223 -9.03 -13.03 -1.93
N THR A 224 -8.90 -14.15 -2.66
CA THR A 224 -9.63 -14.39 -3.91
C THR A 224 -11.12 -14.57 -3.64
N ASP A 225 -11.47 -15.38 -2.63
CA ASP A 225 -12.85 -15.59 -2.22
C ASP A 225 -13.52 -14.28 -1.80
N ALA A 226 -12.84 -13.47 -0.99
CA ALA A 226 -13.35 -12.17 -0.56
C ALA A 226 -13.51 -11.19 -1.73
N CYS A 227 -12.58 -11.18 -2.69
CA CYS A 227 -12.71 -10.36 -3.89
C CYS A 227 -13.88 -10.81 -4.77
N ALA A 228 -14.11 -12.11 -4.91
CA ALA A 228 -15.23 -12.65 -5.67
C ALA A 228 -16.58 -12.28 -5.04
N ALA A 229 -16.69 -12.37 -3.71
CA ALA A 229 -17.88 -11.93 -2.97
C ALA A 229 -18.13 -10.42 -3.14
N TYR A 230 -17.08 -9.61 -3.01
CA TYR A 230 -17.16 -8.16 -3.21
C TYR A 230 -17.63 -7.78 -4.62
N ALA A 231 -17.13 -8.46 -5.66
CA ALA A 231 -17.56 -8.22 -7.04
C ALA A 231 -19.04 -8.62 -7.27
N GLY A 232 -19.52 -9.67 -6.59
CA GLY A 232 -20.92 -10.09 -6.61
C GLY A 232 -21.86 -9.02 -6.03
N ASP A 233 -21.50 -8.45 -4.88
CA ASP A 233 -22.30 -7.42 -4.19
C ASP A 233 -22.31 -6.08 -4.95
N GLY A 234 -21.23 -5.73 -5.65
CA GLY A 234 -21.16 -4.53 -6.49
C GLY A 234 -22.11 -4.59 -7.69
N ASN A 235 -22.31 -5.78 -8.27
CA ASN A 235 -23.16 -5.99 -9.44
C ASN A 235 -24.67 -5.93 -9.11
N GLU A 236 -25.05 -6.20 -7.85
CA GLU A 236 -26.45 -6.02 -7.40
C GLU A 236 -26.84 -4.54 -7.29
N HIS A 237 -25.90 -3.67 -6.88
CA HIS A 237 -26.12 -2.23 -6.77
C HIS A 237 -26.12 -1.49 -8.13
N GLU A 238 -25.47 -2.02 -9.18
CA GLU A 238 -25.58 -1.47 -10.55
C GLU A 238 -26.91 -1.86 -11.24
N SER A 239 -27.67 -2.81 -10.69
CA SER A 239 -28.94 -3.28 -11.28
C SER A 239 -30.16 -2.38 -11.01
N ALA A 240 -29.97 -1.19 -10.44
CA ALA A 240 -31.02 -0.16 -10.35
C ALA A 240 -31.35 0.39 -11.75
N ALA A 241 -32.12 -0.40 -12.50
CA ALA A 241 -32.65 -0.12 -13.81
C ALA A 241 -33.30 1.28 -13.84
N TRP A 242 -32.72 2.17 -14.64
CA TRP A 242 -33.32 3.44 -15.00
C TRP A 242 -34.67 3.19 -15.71
N PRO A 243 -35.76 3.90 -15.36
CA PRO A 243 -37.05 3.70 -16.00
C PRO A 243 -37.02 4.28 -17.42
N ILE A 244 -37.16 3.42 -18.43
CA ILE A 244 -37.43 3.83 -19.81
C ILE A 244 -38.89 4.28 -19.86
N GLY A 245 -39.11 5.59 -19.90
CA GLY A 245 -40.42 6.19 -20.16
C GLY A 245 -40.91 5.87 -21.58
N ARG A 246 -42.19 5.50 -21.69
CA ARG A 246 -42.92 5.31 -22.95
C ARG A 246 -43.39 6.64 -23.54
#